data_AF-A0A968D797-F1
#
_entry.id   AF-A0A968D797-F1
#
_cell.length_a   1.000
_cell.length_b   1.000
_cell.length_c   1.000
_cell.angle_alpha   90.00
_cell.angle_beta   90.00
_cell.angle_gamma   90.00
#
_symmetry.space_group_name_H-M   'P 1'
#
loop_
_entity.id
_entity.type
_entity.pdbx_description
1 polymer ?
#
loop_
_entity_poly.entity_id
_entity_poly.type
_entity_poly.pdbx_seq_one_letter_code
_entity_poly.pdbx_strand_id
1 'polypeptide(L)' 'MTRIMRLRIPVLDGREWVSVLPGQDPEHVVVVRENGDEVEFPVEPDAPLEPQLSAELARLTPETTS' A
#
# COMPACT_ATOMS: atom_id res chain seq x y z
N MET A 1 5.64 6.15 19.66
CA MET A 1 4.24 5.82 19.31
C MET A 1 4.19 5.62 17.81
N THR A 2 4.08 4.39 17.33
CA THR A 2 4.01 4.11 15.89
C THR A 2 2.55 4.30 15.45
N ARG A 3 2.27 5.36 14.70
CA ARG A 3 0.91 5.66 14.24
C ARG A 3 0.62 4.78 13.03
N ILE A 4 -0.24 3.78 13.22
CA ILE A 4 -0.76 2.95 12.13
C ILE A 4 -1.85 3.76 11.43
N MET A 5 -1.73 3.92 10.11
CA MET A 5 -2.75 4.57 9.29
C MET A 5 -3.50 3.50 8.50
N ARG A 6 -4.83 3.62 8.43
CA ARG A 6 -5.67 2.66 7.70
C ARG A 6 -6.34 3.37 6.53
N LEU A 7 -6.12 2.89 5.32
CA LEU A 7 -6.57 3.53 4.08
C LEU A 7 -7.45 2.57 3.27
N ARG A 8 -8.41 3.13 2.54
CA ARG A 8 -9.25 2.37 1.60
C ARG A 8 -8.86 2.73 0.17
N ILE A 9 -8.03 1.89 -0.43
CA ILE A 9 -7.33 2.21 -1.69
C ILE A 9 -8.00 1.43 -2.83
N PRO A 10 -8.19 2.05 -4.01
CA PRO A 10 -8.63 1.32 -5.19
C PRO A 10 -7.56 0.31 -5.65
N VAL A 11 -8.01 -0.90 -5.94
CA VAL A 11 -7.25 -2.03 -6.50
C VAL A 11 -8.00 -2.58 -7.73
N LEU A 12 -7.35 -3.45 -8.52
CA LEU A 12 -7.91 -3.96 -9.80
C LEU A 12 -9.35 -4.49 -9.68
N ASP A 13 -9.65 -5.25 -8.63
CA ASP A 13 -10.99 -5.85 -8.39
C ASP A 13 -11.89 -5.03 -7.44
N GLY A 14 -11.57 -3.77 -7.14
CA GLY A 14 -12.42 -2.89 -6.35
C GLY A 14 -11.68 -1.97 -5.39
N ARG A 15 -12.04 -2.01 -4.10
CA ARG A 15 -11.38 -1.22 -3.05
C ARG A 15 -11.00 -2.13 -1.89
N GLU A 16 -9.71 -2.13 -1.56
CA GLU A 16 -9.15 -2.93 -0.47
C GLU A 16 -8.84 -2.03 0.73
N TRP A 17 -9.06 -2.53 1.95
CA TRP A 17 -8.56 -1.88 3.15
C TRP A 17 -7.13 -2.30 3.41
N VAL A 18 -6.21 -1.35 3.44
CA VAL A 18 -4.83 -1.64 3.80
C VAL A 18 -4.43 -0.94 5.09
N SER A 19 -3.54 -1.58 5.84
CA SER A 19 -2.87 -0.96 6.97
C SER A 19 -1.49 -0.49 6.53
N VAL A 20 -1.24 0.80 6.68
CA VAL A 20 0.05 1.42 6.40
C VAL A 20 0.79 1.58 7.71
N LEU A 21 1.97 0.97 7.75
CA LEU A 21 2.95 1.05 8.81
C LEU A 21 4.15 1.86 8.31
N PRO A 22 4.82 2.64 9.18
CA PRO A 22 6.10 3.24 8.81
C PRO A 22 7.12 2.12 8.56
N GLY A 23 7.91 2.26 7.50
CA GLY A 23 9.04 1.39 7.21
C GLY A 23 10.21 1.63 8.15
N GLN A 24 11.35 1.02 7.84
CA GLN A 24 12.59 1.28 8.59
C GLN A 24 13.08 2.71 8.42
N ASP A 25 12.80 3.31 7.25
CA ASP A 25 13.16 4.66 6.87
C ASP A 25 11.92 5.52 6.56
N PRO A 26 11.98 6.85 6.72
CA PRO A 26 10.83 7.74 6.48
C PRO A 26 10.37 7.79 5.01
N GLU A 27 11.21 7.36 4.09
CA GLU A 27 10.92 7.24 2.66
C GLU A 27 10.33 5.86 2.30
N HIS A 28 10.04 5.02 3.29
CA HIS A 28 9.48 3.69 3.09
C HIS A 28 8.25 3.48 3.98
N VAL A 29 7.27 2.74 3.45
CA VAL A 29 6.11 2.28 4.21
C VAL A 29 5.88 0.81 3.95
N VAL A 30 5.43 0.12 4.99
CA VAL A 30 4.97 -1.26 4.88
C VAL A 30 3.46 -1.25 4.81
N VAL A 31 2.93 -1.87 3.77
CA VAL A 31 1.50 -2.02 3.54
C VAL A 31 1.11 -3.46 3.81
N VAL A 32 0.20 -3.64 4.76
CA VAL A 32 -0.41 -4.92 5.08
C VAL A 32 -1.78 -4.98 4.44
N ARG A 33 -1.95 -5.92 3.52
CA ARG A 33 -3.16 -6.21 2.78
C ARG A 33 -4.16 -7.02 3.60
N GLU A 34 -5.42 -7.13 3.15
CA GLU A 34 -6.44 -7.88 3.89
C GLU A 34 -6.17 -9.39 3.89
N ASN A 35 -5.45 -9.88 2.89
CA ASN A 35 -5.03 -11.28 2.80
C ASN A 35 -3.84 -11.62 3.72
N GLY A 36 -3.27 -10.63 4.42
CA GLY A 36 -2.10 -10.79 5.28
C GLY A 36 -0.76 -10.64 4.57
N ASP A 37 -0.74 -10.34 3.26
CA ASP A 37 0.50 -10.02 2.56
C ASP A 37 1.04 -8.67 3.03
N GLU A 38 2.33 -8.66 3.33
CA GLU A 38 3.06 -7.45 3.69
C GLU A 38 3.99 -7.08 2.54
N VAL A 39 3.93 -5.81 2.12
CA VAL A 39 4.79 -5.31 1.05
C VAL A 39 5.34 -3.95 1.46
N GLU A 40 6.65 -3.80 1.31
CA GLU A 40 7.34 -2.53 1.55
C GLU A 40 7.47 -1.75 0.25
N PHE A 41 7.10 -0.47 0.28
CA PHE A 41 7.16 0.45 -0.85
C PHE A 41 7.98 1.68 -0.51
N PRO A 42 8.82 2.18 -1.44
CA PRO A 42 9.34 3.52 -1.34
C PRO A 42 8.19 4.52 -1.57
N VAL A 43 8.19 5.61 -0.81
CA VAL A 43 7.20 6.68 -0.92
C VAL A 43 7.89 8.04 -0.88
N GLU A 44 7.37 8.95 -1.69
CA GLU A 44 7.75 10.35 -1.65
C GLU A 44 7.02 11.01 -0.46
N PRO A 45 7.75 11.55 0.54
CA PRO A 45 7.15 12.08 1.77
C PRO A 45 6.29 13.34 1.54
N ASP A 46 6.55 14.08 0.47
CA ASP A 46 5.81 15.29 0.09
C ASP A 46 4.62 15.02 -0.83
N ALA A 47 4.46 13.78 -1.31
CA ALA A 47 3.37 13.38 -2.18
C ALA A 47 2.26 12.64 -1.41
N PRO A 48 0.99 12.72 -1.86
CA PRO A 48 -0.09 11.97 -1.22
C PRO A 48 0.17 10.46 -1.28
N LEU A 49 -0.01 9.77 -0.15
CA LEU A 49 0.31 8.34 -0.03
C LEU A 49 -0.65 7.45 -0.83
N GLU A 50 -1.94 7.80 -0.88
CA GLU A 50 -3.00 7.01 -1.54
C GLU A 50 -2.71 6.69 -3.02
N PRO A 51 -2.39 7.66 -3.90
CA PRO A 51 -2.10 7.36 -5.31
C PRO A 51 -0.81 6.55 -5.50
N GLN A 52 0.21 6.77 -4.65
CA GLN A 52 1.47 6.01 -4.69
C GLN A 52 1.22 4.53 -4.39
N LEU A 53 0.50 4.25 -3.30
CA LEU A 53 0.15 2.89 -2.91
C LEU A 53 -0.81 2.23 -3.91
N SER A 54 -1.77 2.97 -4.46
CA SER A 54 -2.69 2.44 -5.48
C SER A 54 -1.93 1.97 -6.73
N ALA A 55 -0.96 2.76 -7.20
CA ALA A 55 -0.14 2.41 -8.35
C ALA A 55 0.70 1.15 -8.10
N GLU A 56 1.33 1.04 -6.94
CA GLU A 56 2.17 -0.12 -6.61
C GLU A 56 1.35 -1.39 -6.35
N LEU A 57 0.23 -1.30 -5.63
CA LEU A 57 -0.68 -2.44 -5.42
C LEU A 57 -1.31 -2.93 -6.73
N ALA A 58 -1.62 -2.02 -7.66
CA ALA A 58 -2.11 -2.39 -8.98
C ALA A 58 -1.05 -3.17 -9.78
N ARG A 59 0.24 -2.88 -9.62
CA ARG A 59 1.34 -3.64 -10.27
C ARG A 59 1.52 -5.04 -9.69
N LEU A 60 1.27 -5.21 -8.40
CA LEU A 60 1.46 -6.48 -7.69
C LEU A 60 0.27 -7.43 -7.78
N THR A 61 -0.89 -6.93 -8.16
CA THR A 61 -2.03 -7.79 -8.43
C THR A 61 -1.79 -8.38 -9.82
N PRO A 62 -1.36 -9.65 -9.94
CA PRO A 62 -1.13 -10.22 -11.26
C PRO A 62 -2.45 -10.13 -12.01
N GLU A 63 -2.42 -9.59 -13.23
CA GLU A 63 -3.48 -9.86 -14.19
C GLU A 63 -3.60 -11.38 -14.23
N THR A 64 -4.69 -11.90 -13.67
CA THR A 64 -5.01 -13.32 -13.79
C THR A 64 -5.14 -13.53 -15.29
N THR A 65 -4.07 -14.02 -15.91
CA THR A 65 -4.01 -14.30 -17.33
C THR A 65 -5.03 -15.40 -17.54
N SER A 66 -6.17 -14.96 -18.06
CA SER A 66 -7.32 -15.79 -18.37
C SER A 66 -7.07 -16.63 -19.61
#